data_AF-A0A5B0KJ36-F1
#
_entry.id   AF-A0A5B0KJ36-F1
#
_cell.length_a   1.000
_cell.length_b   1.000
_cell.length_c   1.000
_cell.angle_alpha   90.00
_cell.angle_beta   90.00
_cell.angle_gamma   90.00
#
_symmetry.space_group_name_H-M   'P 1'
#
loop_
_entity.id
_entity.type
_entity.pdbx_description
1 polymer ?
#
loop_
_entity_poly.entity_id
_entity_poly.type
_entity_poly.pdbx_seq_one_letter_code
_entity_poly.pdbx_strand_id
1 'polypeptide(L)'
;MTRTFLHSFDPPAATPIAGPTVDLDISDIEDAGIREVLQTPGVAYGAWSILDALLTPTGMGTPFIFKEPLGHAREVKVAISGLFGRFIARAYLERYFNLSIFAHLGNRTIDLDRRRQVKVKRLLRGDLPDWIACASDLSSLTVAEAKGCHDVGGPAKALDRAWLQAGRIDVTARGRKVTVKRIAIATRWGMAAAGPADTHLSVRDPVDEGEPIASEEKDALFVGLLRLHIANLIKPLGHVELAGALHRLTHQPFARGLQGDLERARKLLDTVPVREVEKAAMGGLVGGIVTRAGPITDTEATLTDQEALARLNLRPVFVGVERDLILAAIEAEPQAVRSRLANPVRPDEFIRPDRAGGWIVPLGSERRISGST
;
A
#
# COMPACT_ATOMS: atom_id res chain seq x y z
N MET A 1 2.69 3.75 19.37
CA MET A 1 3.36 5.01 19.80
C MET A 1 3.10 6.05 18.74
N THR A 2 2.55 7.21 19.12
CA THR A 2 2.11 8.24 18.16
C THR A 2 3.15 9.36 18.04
N ARG A 3 3.41 9.80 16.80
CA ARG A 3 4.32 10.89 16.45
C ARG A 3 3.59 11.99 15.67
N THR A 4 4.03 13.23 15.84
CA THR A 4 3.42 14.39 15.20
C THR A 4 4.26 14.96 14.06
N PHE A 5 3.57 15.60 13.11
CA PHE A 5 4.17 16.41 12.04
C PHE A 5 3.44 17.75 11.97
N LEU A 6 4.16 18.85 11.68
CA LEU A 6 3.53 20.11 11.28
C LEU A 6 2.78 19.89 9.97
N HIS A 7 1.50 20.22 9.95
CA HIS A 7 0.61 19.92 8.84
C HIS A 7 0.25 21.17 8.06
N SER A 8 0.29 21.06 6.73
CA SER A 8 -0.22 22.08 5.83
C SER A 8 -0.99 21.43 4.70
N PHE A 9 -2.14 22.00 4.33
CA PHE A 9 -3.05 21.40 3.36
C PHE A 9 -3.53 22.43 2.34
N ASP A 10 -3.53 22.07 1.06
CA ASP A 10 -4.05 22.88 -0.04
C ASP A 10 -5.17 22.13 -0.79
N PRO A 11 -6.41 22.66 -0.86
CA PRO A 11 -6.87 23.91 -0.25
C PRO A 11 -7.13 23.78 1.27
N PRO A 12 -6.81 24.77 2.11
CA PRO A 12 -6.92 24.64 3.57
C PRO A 12 -8.30 24.23 4.09
N ALA A 13 -9.37 24.64 3.41
CA ALA A 13 -10.75 24.32 3.79
C ALA A 13 -11.12 22.84 3.63
N ALA A 14 -10.32 22.05 2.91
CA ALA A 14 -10.56 20.63 2.67
C ALA A 14 -9.72 19.71 3.57
N THR A 15 -9.00 20.26 4.55
CA THR A 15 -8.14 19.46 5.44
C THR A 15 -8.97 18.46 6.26
N PRO A 16 -8.55 17.19 6.35
CA PRO A 16 -9.17 16.21 7.26
C PRO A 16 -8.66 16.34 8.72
N ILE A 17 -7.73 17.26 8.98
CA ILE A 17 -7.03 17.39 10.26
C ILE A 17 -7.55 18.60 11.03
N ALA A 18 -7.90 18.38 12.31
CA ALA A 18 -8.20 19.45 13.24
C ALA A 18 -6.91 20.01 13.84
N GLY A 19 -6.48 21.19 13.38
CA GLY A 19 -5.34 21.91 13.95
C GLY A 19 -4.07 21.87 13.10
N PRO A 20 -2.95 22.38 13.64
CA PRO A 20 -1.70 22.62 12.89
C PRO A 20 -0.80 21.38 12.80
N THR A 21 -1.15 20.28 13.45
CA THR A 21 -0.35 19.06 13.50
C THR A 21 -1.17 17.83 13.14
N VAL A 22 -0.51 16.86 12.52
CA VAL A 22 -1.07 15.54 12.21
C VAL A 22 -0.34 14.45 12.97
N ASP A 23 -1.09 13.43 13.39
CA ASP A 23 -0.62 12.35 14.24
C ASP A 23 -0.60 11.03 13.48
N LEU A 24 0.51 10.31 13.53
CA LEU A 24 0.64 8.97 12.96
C LEU A 24 1.25 8.02 13.98
N ASP A 25 0.71 6.81 14.07
CA ASP A 25 1.30 5.76 14.87
C ASP A 25 2.48 5.13 14.13
N ILE A 26 3.57 4.88 14.85
CA ILE A 26 4.78 4.27 14.28
C ILE A 26 4.45 2.90 13.69
N SER A 27 3.61 2.12 14.36
CA SER A 27 3.13 0.83 13.84
C SER A 27 2.41 0.96 12.50
N ASP A 28 1.60 2.00 12.32
CA ASP A 28 0.90 2.26 11.05
C ASP A 28 1.89 2.61 9.94
N ILE A 29 2.92 3.40 10.25
CA ILE A 29 3.99 3.74 9.30
C ILE A 29 4.80 2.50 8.91
N GLU A 30 5.11 1.63 9.88
CA GLU A 30 5.86 0.39 9.62
C GLU A 30 5.04 -0.61 8.80
N ASP A 31 3.75 -0.75 9.10
CA ASP A 31 2.82 -1.60 8.34
C ASP A 31 2.63 -1.10 6.90
N ALA A 32 2.45 0.22 6.73
CA ALA A 32 2.43 0.85 5.43
C ALA A 32 3.76 0.60 4.69
N GLY A 33 4.89 0.65 5.39
CA GLY A 33 6.21 0.34 4.85
C GLY A 33 6.36 -1.11 4.38
N ILE A 34 5.84 -2.08 5.14
CA ILE A 34 5.80 -3.50 4.73
C ILE A 34 5.06 -3.64 3.40
N ARG A 35 3.84 -3.10 3.32
CA ARG A 35 3.02 -3.19 2.11
C ARG A 35 3.68 -2.45 0.93
N GLU A 36 4.25 -1.27 1.17
CA GLU A 36 4.92 -0.46 0.17
C GLU A 36 6.11 -1.20 -0.47
N VAL A 37 6.95 -1.83 0.35
CA VAL A 37 8.11 -2.60 -0.11
C VAL A 37 7.68 -3.83 -0.89
N LEU A 38 6.68 -4.57 -0.41
CA LEU A 38 6.16 -5.74 -1.12
C LEU A 38 5.57 -5.35 -2.50
N GLN A 39 4.81 -4.27 -2.55
CA GLN A 39 4.11 -3.87 -3.78
C GLN A 39 4.98 -3.07 -4.77
N THR A 40 6.18 -2.65 -4.36
CA THR A 40 7.14 -1.94 -5.21
C THR A 40 8.21 -2.88 -5.77
N PRO A 41 8.31 -3.07 -7.09
CA PRO A 41 9.32 -3.94 -7.69
C PRO A 41 10.76 -3.53 -7.32
N GLY A 42 11.58 -4.51 -6.90
CA GLY A 42 13.03 -4.34 -6.73
C GLY A 42 13.50 -3.77 -5.39
N VAL A 43 12.59 -3.40 -4.49
CA VAL A 43 12.94 -3.03 -3.12
C VAL A 43 12.84 -4.29 -2.26
N ALA A 44 13.95 -4.98 -2.04
CA ALA A 44 14.07 -5.98 -0.99
C ALA A 44 14.68 -5.28 0.23
N TYR A 45 13.87 -4.56 1.00
CA TYR A 45 14.31 -4.03 2.27
C TYR A 45 13.64 -4.80 3.39
N GLY A 46 14.40 -5.65 4.07
CA GLY A 46 13.91 -6.35 5.24
C GLY A 46 14.45 -5.69 6.49
N ALA A 47 13.95 -4.53 6.85
CA ALA A 47 14.21 -4.09 8.20
C ALA A 47 12.91 -3.55 8.76
N TRP A 48 12.24 -4.48 9.43
CA TRP A 48 10.96 -4.29 10.08
C TRP A 48 11.22 -3.92 11.53
N SER A 49 10.46 -2.94 12.03
CA SER A 49 10.62 -2.39 13.38
C SER A 49 11.90 -1.56 13.61
N ILE A 50 12.38 -0.86 12.57
CA ILE A 50 13.57 0.00 12.69
C ILE A 50 13.23 1.38 13.27
N LEU A 51 12.02 1.90 13.03
CA LEU A 51 11.75 3.32 13.28
C LEU A 51 11.97 3.66 14.76
N ASP A 52 11.55 2.80 15.68
CA ASP A 52 11.83 2.96 17.11
C ASP A 52 13.33 3.05 17.44
N ALA A 53 14.18 2.31 16.72
CA ALA A 53 15.63 2.34 16.93
C ALA A 53 16.27 3.63 16.37
N LEU A 54 15.73 4.18 15.27
CA LEU A 54 16.27 5.37 14.60
C LEU A 54 15.72 6.69 15.14
N LEU A 55 14.54 6.69 15.75
CA LEU A 55 13.88 7.89 16.24
C LEU A 55 14.32 8.22 17.68
N THR A 56 14.36 9.51 18.01
CA THR A 56 14.69 9.95 19.38
C THR A 56 13.72 9.34 20.40
N PRO A 57 14.21 8.91 21.58
CA PRO A 57 13.33 8.48 22.67
C PRO A 57 12.51 9.67 23.15
N THR A 58 11.23 9.68 22.85
CA THR A 58 10.32 10.80 23.15
C THR A 58 8.92 10.27 23.44
N GLY A 59 8.10 10.94 24.25
CA GLY A 59 6.77 10.47 24.65
C GLY A 59 5.71 10.44 23.54
N MET A 60 4.46 10.11 23.88
CA MET A 60 3.34 10.26 22.94
C MET A 60 3.16 11.73 22.54
N GLY A 61 2.83 11.99 21.28
CA GLY A 61 2.55 13.36 20.79
C GLY A 61 3.80 14.21 20.54
N THR A 62 4.99 13.59 20.47
CA THR A 62 6.22 14.31 20.13
C THR A 62 6.53 14.23 18.63
N PRO A 63 7.30 15.19 18.07
CA PRO A 63 7.64 15.19 16.65
C PRO A 63 8.41 13.94 16.18
N PHE A 64 8.26 13.58 14.90
CA PHE A 64 8.94 12.45 14.26
C PHE A 64 10.43 12.76 13.95
N ILE A 65 11.30 12.71 14.95
CA ILE A 65 12.71 13.14 14.83
C ILE A 65 13.66 11.95 14.80
N PHE A 66 14.55 11.90 13.81
CA PHE A 66 15.65 10.94 13.75
C PHE A 66 16.79 11.32 14.71
N LYS A 67 17.38 10.33 15.39
CA LYS A 67 18.54 10.49 16.27
C LYS A 67 19.73 11.08 15.52
N GLU A 68 19.99 10.54 14.32
CA GLU A 68 21.12 10.92 13.47
C GLU A 68 20.67 11.11 12.01
N PRO A 69 21.47 11.81 11.19
CA PRO A 69 21.25 11.88 9.76
C PRO A 69 21.19 10.50 9.11
N LEU A 70 20.15 10.27 8.30
CA LEU A 70 19.93 9.01 7.58
C LEU A 70 20.88 8.87 6.38
N GLY A 71 22.14 8.60 6.69
CA GLY A 71 23.23 8.49 5.73
C GLY A 71 24.04 9.78 5.59
N HIS A 72 25.30 9.64 5.19
CA HIS A 72 26.23 10.76 5.02
C HIS A 72 26.22 11.29 3.58
N ALA A 73 26.22 10.39 2.60
CA ALA A 73 26.20 10.72 1.17
C ALA A 73 24.83 11.24 0.71
N ARG A 74 24.85 12.16 -0.25
CA ARG A 74 23.64 12.80 -0.78
C ARG A 74 22.69 11.77 -1.40
N GLU A 75 23.23 10.82 -2.15
CA GLU A 75 22.48 9.78 -2.85
C GLU A 75 21.73 8.88 -1.85
N VAL A 76 22.41 8.51 -0.76
CA VAL A 76 21.82 7.70 0.32
C VAL A 76 20.70 8.46 1.02
N LYS A 77 20.93 9.75 1.34
CA LYS A 77 19.89 10.62 1.91
C LYS A 77 18.68 10.70 1.00
N VAL A 78 18.87 10.90 -0.30
CA VAL A 78 17.76 11.00 -1.28
C VAL A 78 17.01 9.67 -1.39
N ALA A 79 17.70 8.54 -1.43
CA ALA A 79 17.07 7.22 -1.55
C ALA A 79 16.23 6.88 -0.32
N ILE A 80 16.82 6.99 0.88
CA ILE A 80 16.13 6.75 2.14
C ILE A 80 14.98 7.75 2.32
N SER A 81 15.20 8.98 1.86
CA SER A 81 14.20 10.03 1.88
C SER A 81 12.96 9.66 1.07
N GLY A 82 13.16 9.24 -0.18
CA GLY A 82 12.07 8.75 -1.01
C GLY A 82 11.33 7.58 -0.36
N LEU A 83 12.05 6.65 0.26
CA LEU A 83 11.47 5.47 0.88
C LEU A 83 10.59 5.80 2.10
N PHE A 84 11.15 6.44 3.13
CA PHE A 84 10.35 6.79 4.31
C PHE A 84 9.26 7.80 4.01
N GLY A 85 9.48 8.67 3.00
CA GLY A 85 8.45 9.58 2.52
C GLY A 85 7.20 8.85 2.04
N ARG A 86 7.36 7.74 1.30
CA ARG A 86 6.24 6.89 0.87
C ARG A 86 5.59 6.14 2.02
N PHE A 87 6.35 5.65 2.99
CA PHE A 87 5.79 4.94 4.16
C PHE A 87 4.85 5.85 4.95
N ILE A 88 5.32 7.06 5.27
CA ILE A 88 4.55 8.07 6.01
C ILE A 88 3.34 8.53 5.18
N ALA A 89 3.53 8.79 3.89
CA ALA A 89 2.45 9.22 3.01
C ALA A 89 1.35 8.15 2.89
N ARG A 90 1.72 6.89 2.73
CA ARG A 90 0.76 5.77 2.68
C ARG A 90 0.00 5.63 4.00
N ALA A 91 0.68 5.64 5.14
CA ALA A 91 0.02 5.60 6.46
C ALA A 91 -0.94 6.79 6.66
N TYR A 92 -0.56 7.98 6.20
CA TYR A 92 -1.41 9.17 6.21
C TYR A 92 -2.67 9.01 5.34
N LEU A 93 -2.51 8.49 4.12
CA LEU A 93 -3.62 8.21 3.20
C LEU A 93 -4.57 7.12 3.76
N GLU A 94 -4.02 6.07 4.37
CA GLU A 94 -4.80 5.00 4.99
C GLU A 94 -5.62 5.53 6.18
N ARG A 95 -5.01 6.36 7.04
CA ARG A 95 -5.64 6.89 8.25
C ARG A 95 -6.66 7.99 7.99
N TYR A 96 -6.30 8.99 7.18
CA TYR A 96 -7.07 10.24 7.05
C TYR A 96 -7.90 10.35 5.78
N PHE A 97 -7.59 9.54 4.76
CA PHE A 97 -8.36 9.49 3.51
C PHE A 97 -9.14 8.18 3.36
N ASN A 98 -9.00 7.26 4.33
CA ASN A 98 -9.61 5.94 4.31
C ASN A 98 -9.31 5.15 3.03
N LEU A 99 -8.15 5.37 2.42
CA LEU A 99 -7.69 4.59 1.27
C LEU A 99 -7.13 3.25 1.76
N SER A 100 -7.39 2.17 1.04
CA SER A 100 -6.88 0.83 1.44
C SER A 100 -6.39 0.00 0.27
N ILE A 101 -7.01 0.15 -0.90
CA ILE A 101 -6.61 -0.56 -2.10
C ILE A 101 -5.62 0.33 -2.86
N PHE A 102 -4.34 -0.03 -2.82
CA PHE A 102 -3.26 0.66 -3.52
C PHE A 102 -2.73 -0.15 -4.70
N ALA A 103 -2.78 0.44 -5.88
CA ALA A 103 -2.19 -0.09 -7.10
C ALA A 103 -0.94 0.73 -7.48
N HIS A 104 0.23 0.10 -7.35
CA HIS A 104 1.50 0.68 -7.77
C HIS A 104 1.61 0.73 -9.29
N LEU A 105 2.09 1.86 -9.79
CA LEU A 105 2.23 2.08 -11.23
C LEU A 105 3.64 1.74 -11.71
N GLY A 106 3.74 0.78 -12.63
CA GLY A 106 4.96 0.53 -13.39
C GLY A 106 5.09 1.45 -14.61
N ASN A 107 6.17 1.33 -15.39
CA ASN A 107 6.47 2.23 -16.52
C ASN A 107 5.57 2.09 -17.78
N ARG A 108 4.40 1.48 -17.69
CA ARG A 108 3.53 1.17 -18.85
C ARG A 108 2.09 1.59 -18.60
N THR A 109 1.32 1.77 -19.67
CA THR A 109 -0.15 1.87 -19.60
C THR A 109 -0.69 0.67 -18.85
N ILE A 110 -1.61 0.91 -17.90
CA ILE A 110 -2.19 -0.14 -17.07
C ILE A 110 -3.66 -0.27 -17.45
N ASP A 111 -4.02 -1.42 -18.02
CA ASP A 111 -5.43 -1.76 -18.23
C ASP A 111 -6.01 -2.26 -16.90
N LEU A 112 -7.10 -1.63 -16.45
CA LEU A 112 -7.89 -2.06 -15.29
C LEU A 112 -9.02 -2.98 -15.74
N ASP A 113 -9.62 -2.67 -16.89
CA ASP A 113 -10.49 -3.56 -17.67
C ASP A 113 -10.38 -3.18 -19.15
N ARG A 114 -9.64 -3.98 -19.92
CA ARG A 114 -9.44 -3.72 -21.36
C ARG A 114 -10.73 -3.81 -22.16
N ARG A 115 -11.65 -4.70 -21.81
CA ARG A 115 -12.94 -4.90 -22.51
C ARG A 115 -13.83 -3.67 -22.36
N ARG A 116 -13.85 -3.05 -21.18
CA ARG A 116 -14.58 -1.81 -20.90
C ARG A 116 -13.75 -0.55 -21.19
N GLN A 117 -12.52 -0.71 -21.71
CA GLN A 117 -11.59 0.37 -22.00
C GLN A 117 -11.33 1.28 -20.79
N VAL A 118 -11.24 0.68 -19.61
CA VAL A 118 -10.88 1.34 -18.36
C VAL A 118 -9.39 1.16 -18.14
N LYS A 119 -8.63 2.26 -18.15
CA LYS A 119 -7.17 2.22 -18.08
C LYS A 119 -6.55 3.48 -17.51
N VAL A 120 -5.32 3.32 -17.04
CA VAL A 120 -4.41 4.39 -16.68
C VAL A 120 -3.68 4.85 -17.94
N LYS A 121 -3.95 6.07 -18.37
CA LYS A 121 -3.35 6.68 -19.55
C LYS A 121 -2.19 7.58 -19.12
N ARG A 122 -1.00 7.30 -19.63
CA ARG A 122 0.14 8.20 -19.49
C ARG A 122 -0.03 9.42 -20.38
N LEU A 123 0.17 10.61 -19.82
CA LEU A 123 0.11 11.89 -20.52
C LEU A 123 1.50 12.43 -20.86
N LEU A 124 2.45 12.30 -19.93
CA LEU A 124 3.78 12.91 -20.03
C LEU A 124 4.89 11.88 -19.81
N ARG A 125 6.08 12.19 -20.32
CA ARG A 125 7.30 11.40 -20.07
C ARG A 125 7.80 11.57 -18.62
N GLY A 126 8.65 10.66 -18.18
CA GLY A 126 9.16 10.57 -16.80
C GLY A 126 8.46 9.50 -15.95
N ASP A 127 8.86 9.43 -14.69
CA ASP A 127 8.31 8.50 -13.70
C ASP A 127 6.80 8.72 -13.52
N LEU A 128 6.05 7.64 -13.33
CA LEU A 128 4.62 7.71 -13.04
C LEU A 128 4.40 8.05 -11.56
N PRO A 129 3.18 8.48 -11.20
CA PRO A 129 2.78 8.60 -9.80
C PRO A 129 3.00 7.29 -9.04
N ASP A 130 3.29 7.37 -7.74
CA ASP A 130 3.49 6.21 -6.89
C ASP A 130 2.26 5.28 -6.89
N TRP A 131 1.04 5.84 -6.78
CA TRP A 131 -0.17 5.04 -6.63
C TRP A 131 -1.37 5.55 -7.42
N ILE A 132 -2.23 4.59 -7.80
CA ILE A 132 -3.68 4.82 -7.85
C ILE A 132 -4.30 4.05 -6.70
N ALA A 133 -5.18 4.69 -5.95
CA ALA A 133 -5.80 4.12 -4.77
C ALA A 133 -7.30 4.37 -4.70
N CYS A 134 -7.98 3.54 -3.92
CA CYS A 134 -9.37 3.76 -3.54
C CYS A 134 -9.67 3.29 -2.12
N ALA A 135 -10.79 3.75 -1.60
CA ALA A 135 -11.32 3.32 -0.31
C ALA A 135 -11.87 1.89 -0.36
N SER A 136 -12.00 1.27 0.82
CA SER A 136 -12.44 -0.12 0.99
C SER A 136 -13.89 -0.37 0.55
N ASP A 137 -14.72 0.67 0.57
CA ASP A 137 -16.10 0.66 0.06
C ASP A 137 -16.17 0.77 -1.47
N LEU A 138 -15.01 0.78 -2.14
CA LEU A 138 -14.86 0.99 -3.57
C LEU A 138 -15.43 2.36 -3.97
N SER A 139 -15.18 3.36 -3.13
CA SER A 139 -15.40 4.78 -3.40
C SER A 139 -14.07 5.53 -3.49
N SER A 140 -14.14 6.79 -3.93
CA SER A 140 -13.00 7.71 -4.02
C SER A 140 -11.81 7.19 -4.84
N LEU A 141 -11.82 7.48 -6.14
CA LEU A 141 -10.68 7.19 -7.01
C LEU A 141 -9.61 8.27 -6.85
N THR A 142 -8.42 7.86 -6.40
CA THR A 142 -7.33 8.78 -6.06
C THR A 142 -6.07 8.45 -6.84
N VAL A 143 -5.43 9.47 -7.44
CA VAL A 143 -4.03 9.39 -7.89
C VAL A 143 -3.17 10.03 -6.82
N ALA A 144 -2.17 9.33 -6.32
CA ALA A 144 -1.32 9.82 -5.24
C ALA A 144 0.17 9.73 -5.57
N GLU A 145 0.92 10.71 -5.10
CA GLU A 145 2.38 10.80 -5.23
C GLU A 145 2.99 11.32 -3.92
N ALA A 146 4.08 10.73 -3.48
CA ALA A 146 4.79 11.14 -2.28
C ALA A 146 6.26 11.48 -2.55
N LYS A 147 6.73 12.57 -1.94
CA LYS A 147 8.15 12.96 -1.96
C LYS A 147 8.65 13.25 -0.55
N GLY A 148 9.61 12.47 -0.09
CA GLY A 148 10.39 12.83 1.08
C GLY A 148 11.43 13.91 0.76
N CYS A 149 11.76 14.77 1.73
CA CYS A 149 12.85 15.74 1.62
C CYS A 149 13.56 16.01 2.96
N HIS A 150 14.71 16.67 2.86
CA HIS A 150 15.50 17.16 3.99
C HIS A 150 15.88 18.64 3.80
N ASP A 151 15.09 19.36 2.99
CA ASP A 151 15.37 20.74 2.60
C ASP A 151 15.21 21.70 3.78
N VAL A 152 16.23 22.52 4.04
CA VAL A 152 16.21 23.53 5.13
C VAL A 152 15.05 24.51 4.94
N GLY A 153 14.77 24.90 3.70
CA GLY A 153 13.68 25.81 3.34
C GLY A 153 12.26 25.21 3.39
N GLY A 154 12.11 23.96 3.85
CA GLY A 154 10.81 23.31 4.00
C GLY A 154 10.36 22.46 2.78
N PRO A 155 9.16 21.87 2.85
CA PRO A 155 8.71 20.84 1.90
C PRO A 155 8.15 21.38 0.57
N ALA A 156 7.99 22.70 0.40
CA ALA A 156 7.29 23.29 -0.76
C ALA A 156 7.85 22.81 -2.12
N LYS A 157 9.18 22.83 -2.30
CA LYS A 157 9.80 22.36 -3.56
C LYS A 157 9.56 20.87 -3.81
N ALA A 158 9.49 20.06 -2.75
CA ALA A 158 9.20 18.63 -2.89
C ALA A 158 7.71 18.41 -3.23
N LEU A 159 6.82 19.22 -2.64
CA LEU A 159 5.39 19.21 -2.94
C LEU A 159 5.11 19.59 -4.39
N ASP A 160 5.76 20.63 -4.92
CA ASP A 160 5.63 21.02 -6.33
C ASP A 160 6.06 19.90 -7.28
N ARG A 161 7.16 19.21 -6.96
CA ARG A 161 7.62 18.05 -7.75
C ARG A 161 6.65 16.88 -7.66
N ALA A 162 6.12 16.59 -6.47
CA ALA A 162 5.11 15.56 -6.27
C ALA A 162 3.85 15.88 -7.10
N TRP A 163 3.39 17.13 -7.07
CA TRP A 163 2.25 17.60 -7.84
C TRP A 163 2.44 17.46 -9.36
N LEU A 164 3.59 17.89 -9.87
CA LEU A 164 3.93 17.72 -11.28
C LEU A 164 3.97 16.24 -11.70
N GLN A 165 4.49 15.36 -10.84
CA GLN A 165 4.54 13.92 -11.11
C GLN A 165 3.15 13.28 -11.05
N ALA A 166 2.34 13.63 -10.04
CA ALA A 166 0.95 13.21 -9.92
C ALA A 166 0.18 13.49 -11.23
N GLY A 167 0.37 14.67 -11.84
CA GLY A 167 -0.29 15.08 -13.09
C GLY A 167 0.15 14.37 -14.38
N ARG A 168 1.04 13.36 -14.33
CA ARG A 168 1.55 12.68 -15.53
C ARG A 168 0.62 11.60 -16.08
N ILE A 169 -0.48 11.31 -15.38
CA ILE A 169 -1.46 10.30 -15.78
C ILE A 169 -2.89 10.83 -15.66
N ASP A 170 -3.75 10.24 -16.48
CA ASP A 170 -5.21 10.24 -16.29
C ASP A 170 -5.69 8.81 -16.06
N VAL A 171 -6.80 8.69 -15.33
CA VAL A 171 -7.62 7.49 -15.41
C VAL A 171 -8.70 7.75 -16.46
N THR A 172 -8.91 6.78 -17.35
CA THR A 172 -9.84 6.91 -18.46
C THR A 172 -10.80 5.74 -18.54
N ALA A 173 -12.05 6.01 -18.93
CA ALA A 173 -13.06 5.01 -19.24
C ALA A 173 -13.65 5.31 -20.63
N ARG A 174 -13.55 4.34 -21.55
CA ARG A 174 -13.97 4.51 -22.96
C ARG A 174 -13.36 5.75 -23.63
N GLY A 175 -12.10 6.03 -23.31
CA GLY A 175 -11.34 7.18 -23.83
C GLY A 175 -11.62 8.53 -23.16
N ARG A 176 -12.59 8.61 -22.25
CA ARG A 176 -12.96 9.82 -21.50
C ARG A 176 -12.17 9.87 -20.20
N LYS A 177 -11.60 11.04 -19.85
CA LYS A 177 -10.97 11.26 -18.54
C LYS A 177 -12.05 11.24 -17.47
N VAL A 178 -11.84 10.49 -16.39
CA VAL A 178 -12.78 10.45 -15.27
C VAL A 178 -12.33 11.33 -14.11
N THR A 179 -13.26 11.81 -13.30
CA THR A 179 -12.94 12.59 -12.09
C THR A 179 -12.16 11.74 -11.09
N VAL A 180 -11.06 12.30 -10.57
CA VAL A 180 -10.24 11.70 -9.52
C VAL A 180 -9.89 12.72 -8.45
N LYS A 181 -9.61 12.27 -7.24
CA LYS A 181 -8.83 13.05 -6.28
C LYS A 181 -7.35 12.96 -6.68
N ARG A 182 -6.62 14.06 -6.62
CA ARG A 182 -5.20 14.07 -6.97
C ARG A 182 -4.40 14.58 -5.78
N ILE A 183 -3.74 13.66 -5.10
CA ILE A 183 -3.05 13.95 -3.84
C ILE A 183 -1.54 13.95 -4.08
N ALA A 184 -0.90 15.08 -3.80
CA ALA A 184 0.55 15.17 -3.69
C ALA A 184 0.92 15.36 -2.21
N ILE A 185 1.86 14.56 -1.72
CA ILE A 185 2.33 14.61 -0.33
C ILE A 185 3.83 14.88 -0.33
N ALA A 186 4.25 15.84 0.48
CA ALA A 186 5.65 16.07 0.79
C ALA A 186 5.90 15.91 2.28
N THR A 187 6.85 15.06 2.62
CA THR A 187 7.26 14.77 3.99
C THR A 187 8.68 15.26 4.23
N ARG A 188 8.87 16.06 5.27
CA ARG A 188 10.19 16.45 5.76
C ARG A 188 10.36 15.90 7.17
N TRP A 189 11.37 15.07 7.41
CA TRP A 189 11.69 14.65 8.78
C TRP A 189 12.63 15.62 9.47
N GLY A 190 12.54 15.64 10.79
CA GLY A 190 13.45 16.33 11.68
C GLY A 190 14.66 15.46 11.99
N MET A 191 15.79 16.10 12.32
CA MET A 191 16.98 15.44 12.83
C MET A 191 17.41 16.10 14.13
N ALA A 192 17.72 15.28 15.14
CA ALA A 192 18.14 15.76 16.46
C ALA A 192 19.53 16.40 16.42
N ALA A 193 20.43 15.82 15.61
CA ALA A 193 21.77 16.33 15.37
C ALA A 193 21.91 16.79 13.92
N ALA A 194 22.35 18.04 13.73
CA ALA A 194 22.71 18.64 12.44
C ALA A 194 21.66 18.51 11.32
N GLY A 195 20.66 19.39 11.34
CA GLY A 195 19.72 19.62 10.25
C GLY A 195 18.41 20.28 10.72
N PRO A 196 17.35 20.30 9.90
CA PRO A 196 16.07 20.88 10.31
C PRO A 196 15.48 20.08 11.48
N ALA A 197 15.06 20.78 12.55
CA ALA A 197 14.40 20.16 13.70
C ALA A 197 12.92 19.86 13.42
N ASP A 198 12.27 20.73 12.64
CA ASP A 198 10.83 20.64 12.39
C ASP A 198 10.48 19.61 11.33
N THR A 199 9.59 18.70 11.72
CA THR A 199 8.97 17.70 10.86
C THR A 199 7.74 18.27 10.18
N HIS A 200 7.59 18.08 8.87
CA HIS A 200 6.42 18.53 8.12
C HIS A 200 5.77 17.39 7.33
N LEU A 201 4.45 17.47 7.21
CA LEU A 201 3.63 16.71 6.28
C LEU A 201 2.75 17.72 5.54
N SER A 202 3.14 18.03 4.30
CA SER A 202 2.45 18.99 3.44
C SER A 202 1.69 18.27 2.34
N VAL A 203 0.43 18.64 2.14
CA VAL A 203 -0.50 17.94 1.24
C VAL A 203 -1.15 18.92 0.30
N ARG A 204 -1.30 18.50 -0.95
CA ARG A 204 -2.13 19.16 -1.95
C ARG A 204 -3.12 18.14 -2.50
N ASP A 205 -4.41 18.43 -2.36
CA ASP A 205 -5.50 17.51 -2.73
C ASP A 205 -6.67 18.23 -3.44
N PRO A 206 -6.44 18.85 -4.60
CA PRO A 206 -7.53 19.32 -5.43
C PRO A 206 -8.30 18.13 -6.04
N VAL A 207 -9.58 18.37 -6.31
CA VAL A 207 -10.35 17.52 -7.22
C VAL A 207 -9.82 17.77 -8.63
N ASP A 208 -9.48 16.70 -9.35
CA ASP A 208 -9.12 16.77 -10.75
C ASP A 208 -10.32 16.36 -11.60
N GLU A 209 -11.00 17.37 -12.15
CA GLU A 209 -12.27 17.20 -12.83
C GLU A 209 -12.15 16.41 -14.14
N GLY A 210 -13.16 15.60 -14.37
CA GLY A 210 -13.37 14.80 -15.56
C GLY A 210 -14.85 14.42 -15.66
N GLU A 211 -15.13 13.35 -16.39
CA GLU A 211 -16.49 12.83 -16.49
C GLU A 211 -16.83 11.92 -15.30
N PRO A 212 -18.10 11.91 -14.84
CA PRO A 212 -18.57 10.90 -13.90
C PRO A 212 -18.38 9.49 -14.48
N ILE A 213 -17.99 8.55 -13.63
CA ILE A 213 -17.82 7.15 -13.99
C ILE A 213 -19.21 6.50 -14.05
N ALA A 214 -19.57 5.88 -15.17
CA ALA A 214 -20.84 5.14 -15.25
C ALA A 214 -20.82 3.93 -14.31
N SER A 215 -21.98 3.51 -13.78
CA SER A 215 -22.06 2.42 -12.79
C SER A 215 -21.36 1.12 -13.25
N GLU A 216 -21.51 0.76 -14.52
CA GLU A 216 -20.82 -0.42 -15.10
C GLU A 216 -19.30 -0.22 -15.20
N GLU A 217 -18.82 0.98 -15.51
CA GLU A 217 -17.39 1.28 -15.58
C GLU A 217 -16.78 1.32 -14.17
N LYS A 218 -17.56 1.77 -13.18
CA LYS A 218 -17.16 1.91 -11.78
C LYS A 218 -16.76 0.57 -11.17
N ASP A 219 -17.61 -0.44 -11.29
CA ASP A 219 -17.32 -1.76 -10.76
C ASP A 219 -16.07 -2.39 -11.43
N ALA A 220 -15.95 -2.24 -12.76
CA ALA A 220 -14.79 -2.74 -13.50
C ALA A 220 -13.49 -2.04 -13.08
N LEU A 221 -13.55 -0.73 -12.88
CA LEU A 221 -12.42 0.07 -12.42
C LEU A 221 -11.92 -0.41 -11.06
N PHE A 222 -12.82 -0.53 -10.08
CA PHE A 222 -12.44 -0.88 -8.72
C PHE A 222 -12.02 -2.34 -8.57
N VAL A 223 -12.67 -3.27 -9.26
CA VAL A 223 -12.22 -4.66 -9.32
C VAL A 223 -10.84 -4.76 -10.00
N GLY A 224 -10.62 -3.99 -11.08
CA GLY A 224 -9.31 -3.91 -11.74
C GLY A 224 -8.20 -3.41 -10.80
N LEU A 225 -8.48 -2.36 -10.02
CA LEU A 225 -7.56 -1.86 -8.99
C LEU A 225 -7.29 -2.89 -7.90
N LEU A 226 -8.34 -3.56 -7.40
CA LEU A 226 -8.21 -4.61 -6.39
C LEU A 226 -7.33 -5.77 -6.90
N ARG A 227 -7.56 -6.25 -8.13
CA ARG A 227 -6.73 -7.29 -8.75
C ARG A 227 -5.26 -6.88 -8.81
N LEU A 228 -4.98 -5.63 -9.18
CA LEU A 228 -3.62 -5.11 -9.24
C LEU A 228 -2.99 -4.99 -7.85
N HIS A 229 -3.75 -4.50 -6.86
CA HIS A 229 -3.32 -4.43 -5.46
C HIS A 229 -2.91 -5.81 -4.93
N ILE A 230 -3.81 -6.80 -5.07
CA ILE A 230 -3.57 -8.19 -4.62
C ILE A 230 -2.37 -8.78 -5.37
N ALA A 231 -2.34 -8.66 -6.70
CA ALA A 231 -1.26 -9.22 -7.52
C ALA A 231 0.11 -8.64 -7.13
N ASN A 232 0.19 -7.32 -6.91
CA ASN A 232 1.44 -6.67 -6.47
C ASN A 232 1.86 -7.15 -5.08
N LEU A 233 0.92 -7.45 -4.19
CA LEU A 233 1.21 -7.88 -2.82
C LEU A 233 1.66 -9.34 -2.75
N ILE A 234 0.98 -10.26 -3.46
CA ILE A 234 1.25 -11.71 -3.34
C ILE A 234 2.39 -12.18 -4.23
N LYS A 235 2.72 -11.46 -5.31
CA LYS A 235 3.82 -11.81 -6.21
C LYS A 235 5.19 -11.92 -5.51
N PRO A 236 5.67 -10.94 -4.72
CA PRO A 236 6.93 -11.08 -3.99
C PRO A 236 6.89 -12.16 -2.90
N LEU A 237 5.70 -12.62 -2.50
CA LEU A 237 5.50 -13.67 -1.50
C LEU A 237 5.53 -15.09 -2.10
N GLY A 238 5.93 -15.23 -3.37
CA GLY A 238 6.07 -16.52 -4.07
C GLY A 238 4.87 -16.89 -4.96
N HIS A 239 3.77 -16.12 -4.93
CA HIS A 239 2.55 -16.44 -5.68
C HIS A 239 2.55 -15.87 -7.11
N VAL A 240 3.65 -16.06 -7.84
CA VAL A 240 3.91 -15.41 -9.14
C VAL A 240 2.86 -15.79 -10.19
N GLU A 241 2.46 -17.06 -10.25
CA GLU A 241 1.50 -17.53 -11.24
C GLU A 241 0.09 -16.98 -11.01
N LEU A 242 -0.36 -16.96 -9.76
CA LEU A 242 -1.66 -16.41 -9.36
C LEU A 242 -1.68 -14.88 -9.59
N ALA A 243 -0.64 -14.17 -9.18
CA ALA A 243 -0.50 -12.74 -9.47
C ALA A 243 -0.53 -12.46 -11.00
N GLY A 244 0.16 -13.29 -11.79
CA GLY A 244 0.10 -13.22 -13.25
C GLY A 244 -1.29 -13.48 -13.82
N ALA A 245 -2.07 -14.39 -13.21
CA ALA A 245 -3.45 -14.64 -13.60
C ALA A 245 -4.36 -13.44 -13.32
N LEU A 246 -4.25 -12.83 -12.13
CA LEU A 246 -4.97 -11.61 -11.77
C LEU A 246 -4.69 -10.46 -12.74
N HIS A 247 -3.42 -10.28 -13.16
CA HIS A 247 -3.09 -9.31 -14.20
C HIS A 247 -3.72 -9.64 -15.55
N ARG A 248 -3.70 -10.90 -15.99
CA ARG A 248 -4.29 -11.29 -17.28
C ARG A 248 -5.79 -10.97 -17.34
N LEU A 249 -6.52 -11.13 -16.24
CA LEU A 249 -7.94 -10.79 -16.15
C LEU A 249 -8.24 -9.32 -16.49
N THR A 250 -7.32 -8.39 -16.23
CA THR A 250 -7.50 -6.96 -16.59
C THR A 250 -7.20 -6.67 -18.05
N HIS A 251 -6.44 -7.55 -18.73
CA HIS A 251 -5.94 -7.38 -20.09
C HIS A 251 -6.77 -8.12 -21.15
N GLN A 252 -7.81 -8.87 -20.76
CA GLN A 252 -8.62 -9.66 -21.69
C GLN A 252 -9.60 -8.78 -22.49
N PRO A 253 -9.47 -8.70 -23.83
CA PRO A 253 -10.37 -7.90 -24.65
C PRO A 253 -11.65 -8.65 -25.04
N PHE A 254 -11.66 -9.99 -24.99
CA PHE A 254 -12.76 -10.83 -25.50
C PHE A 254 -13.37 -11.71 -24.40
N ALA A 255 -14.69 -11.89 -24.43
CA ALA A 255 -15.42 -12.66 -23.42
C ALA A 255 -14.99 -14.14 -23.35
N ARG A 256 -14.72 -14.79 -24.49
CA ARG A 256 -14.25 -16.20 -24.50
C ARG A 256 -12.86 -16.35 -23.87
N GLY A 257 -11.95 -15.41 -24.13
CA GLY A 257 -10.62 -15.39 -23.51
C GLY A 257 -10.68 -15.14 -22.00
N LEU A 258 -11.59 -14.27 -21.57
CA LEU A 258 -11.84 -14.01 -20.16
C LEU A 258 -12.29 -15.26 -19.41
N GLN A 259 -13.20 -16.07 -19.97
CA GLN A 259 -13.65 -17.31 -19.33
C GLN A 259 -12.50 -18.29 -19.07
N GLY A 260 -11.62 -18.47 -20.05
CA GLY A 260 -10.45 -19.33 -19.88
C GLY A 260 -9.45 -18.80 -18.83
N ASP A 261 -9.25 -17.48 -18.77
CA ASP A 261 -8.41 -16.88 -17.73
C ASP A 261 -9.05 -16.95 -16.34
N LEU A 262 -10.37 -16.85 -16.22
CA LEU A 262 -11.11 -17.04 -14.97
C LEU A 262 -10.93 -18.47 -14.45
N GLU A 263 -11.16 -19.48 -15.30
CA GLU A 263 -10.96 -20.88 -14.95
C GLU A 263 -9.51 -21.17 -14.53
N ARG A 264 -8.54 -20.59 -15.24
CA ARG A 264 -7.13 -20.70 -14.87
C ARG A 264 -6.83 -20.04 -13.51
N ALA A 265 -7.36 -18.85 -13.26
CA ALA A 265 -7.15 -18.14 -12.00
C ALA A 265 -7.77 -18.91 -10.82
N ARG A 266 -8.99 -19.45 -10.98
CA ARG A 266 -9.63 -20.32 -9.98
C ARG A 266 -8.78 -21.54 -9.67
N LYS A 267 -8.37 -22.28 -10.71
CA LYS A 267 -7.52 -23.47 -10.56
C LYS A 267 -6.22 -23.16 -9.82
N LEU A 268 -5.57 -22.03 -10.12
CA LEU A 268 -4.38 -21.60 -9.41
C LEU A 268 -4.70 -21.31 -7.93
N LEU A 269 -5.76 -20.57 -7.65
CA LEU A 269 -6.18 -20.27 -6.28
C LEU A 269 -6.52 -21.54 -5.47
N ASP A 270 -7.10 -22.56 -6.10
CA ASP A 270 -7.41 -23.85 -5.46
C ASP A 270 -6.16 -24.65 -5.11
N THR A 271 -5.03 -24.42 -5.79
CA THR A 271 -3.76 -25.10 -5.52
C THR A 271 -2.82 -24.33 -4.60
N VAL A 272 -3.11 -23.06 -4.31
CA VAL A 272 -2.23 -22.23 -3.48
C VAL A 272 -2.41 -22.61 -2.01
N PRO A 273 -1.31 -22.86 -1.26
CA PRO A 273 -1.39 -23.17 0.16
C PRO A 273 -2.10 -22.07 0.93
N VAL A 274 -3.08 -22.47 1.73
CA VAL A 274 -3.87 -21.59 2.58
C VAL A 274 -3.32 -21.65 4.00
N ARG A 275 -3.22 -20.48 4.64
CA ARG A 275 -2.63 -20.32 5.95
C ARG A 275 -3.67 -19.85 6.95
N GLU A 276 -3.78 -20.58 8.05
CA GLU A 276 -4.66 -20.24 9.16
C GLU A 276 -3.85 -19.56 10.26
N VAL A 277 -4.46 -18.60 10.94
CA VAL A 277 -3.84 -17.89 12.06
C VAL A 277 -4.38 -18.44 13.37
N GLU A 278 -3.51 -19.01 14.19
CA GLU A 278 -3.93 -19.55 15.48
C GLU A 278 -4.64 -18.49 16.33
N LYS A 279 -5.76 -18.88 16.94
CA LYS A 279 -6.61 -18.04 17.81
C LYS A 279 -7.24 -16.84 17.10
N ALA A 280 -7.39 -16.86 15.78
CA ALA A 280 -8.07 -15.81 15.02
C ALA A 280 -9.21 -16.41 14.19
N ALA A 281 -10.39 -15.80 14.24
CA ALA A 281 -11.50 -16.17 13.37
C ALA A 281 -11.36 -15.42 12.04
N MET A 282 -10.37 -15.80 11.24
CA MET A 282 -10.15 -15.25 9.90
C MET A 282 -10.35 -16.35 8.86
N GLY A 283 -10.81 -15.97 7.67
CA GLY A 283 -10.75 -16.88 6.53
C GLY A 283 -9.31 -17.16 6.17
N GLY A 284 -9.04 -18.35 5.63
CA GLY A 284 -7.69 -18.75 5.26
C GLY A 284 -6.99 -17.75 4.35
N LEU A 285 -5.70 -17.53 4.60
CA LEU A 285 -4.89 -16.50 3.96
C LEU A 285 -3.98 -17.07 2.88
N VAL A 286 -3.90 -16.36 1.76
CA VAL A 286 -2.88 -16.56 0.72
C VAL A 286 -1.78 -15.53 0.92
N GLY A 287 -0.58 -15.98 1.25
CA GLY A 287 0.49 -15.07 1.67
C GLY A 287 1.84 -15.75 1.87
N GLY A 288 2.73 -15.08 2.57
CA GLY A 288 4.08 -15.56 2.83
C GLY A 288 4.71 -14.90 4.05
N ILE A 289 5.81 -15.49 4.51
CA ILE A 289 6.58 -14.96 5.63
C ILE A 289 7.58 -13.95 5.12
N VAL A 290 7.62 -12.79 5.76
CA VAL A 290 8.54 -11.71 5.47
C VAL A 290 9.46 -11.53 6.67
N THR A 291 10.75 -11.53 6.41
CA THR A 291 11.79 -11.34 7.42
C THR A 291 12.62 -10.11 7.13
N ARG A 292 13.64 -9.90 7.95
CA ARG A 292 14.66 -8.89 7.65
C ARG A 292 15.50 -9.15 6.39
N ALA A 293 15.47 -10.34 5.82
CA ALA A 293 16.12 -10.56 4.52
C ALA A 293 15.16 -10.31 3.33
N GLY A 294 13.88 -10.03 3.62
CA GLY A 294 12.80 -10.04 2.64
C GLY A 294 11.90 -11.28 2.77
N PRO A 295 11.04 -11.52 1.77
CA PRO A 295 10.15 -12.68 1.74
C PRO A 295 10.90 -14.02 1.69
N ILE A 296 10.37 -15.02 2.40
CA ILE A 296 10.80 -16.42 2.29
C ILE A 296 9.86 -17.11 1.30
N THR A 297 10.38 -17.47 0.12
CA THR A 297 9.58 -18.05 -0.98
C THR A 297 9.74 -19.57 -1.14
N ASP A 298 10.87 -20.13 -0.70
CA ASP A 298 11.30 -21.47 -1.12
C ASP A 298 11.06 -22.57 -0.07
N THR A 299 10.55 -22.21 1.11
CA THR A 299 10.35 -23.14 2.23
C THR A 299 9.06 -22.84 2.98
N GLU A 300 8.23 -23.86 3.20
CA GLU A 300 7.22 -23.82 4.25
C GLU A 300 7.93 -23.71 5.59
N ALA A 301 7.89 -22.54 6.23
CA ALA A 301 8.46 -22.40 7.55
C ALA A 301 7.61 -23.19 8.56
N THR A 302 8.22 -24.21 9.15
CA THR A 302 7.58 -25.01 10.19
C THR A 302 7.30 -24.14 11.43
N LEU A 303 6.47 -24.63 12.35
CA LEU A 303 6.26 -23.96 13.63
C LEU A 303 7.59 -23.75 14.39
N THR A 304 8.51 -24.72 14.29
CA THR A 304 9.86 -24.62 14.89
C THR A 304 10.69 -23.52 14.24
N ASP A 305 10.62 -23.35 12.92
CA ASP A 305 11.31 -22.26 12.22
C ASP A 305 10.75 -20.89 12.64
N GLN A 306 9.42 -20.78 12.76
CA GLN A 306 8.77 -19.54 13.24
C GLN A 306 9.25 -19.18 14.66
N GLU A 307 9.34 -20.16 15.56
CA GLU A 307 9.89 -19.95 16.91
C GLU A 307 11.38 -19.57 16.88
N ALA A 308 12.18 -20.22 16.04
CA ALA A 308 13.61 -19.92 15.89
C ALA A 308 13.82 -18.48 15.39
N LEU A 309 13.08 -18.07 14.35
CA LEU A 309 13.12 -16.71 13.79
C LEU A 309 12.71 -15.65 14.84
N ALA A 310 11.71 -15.95 15.66
CA ALA A 310 11.29 -15.08 16.75
C ALA A 310 12.38 -14.98 17.84
N ARG A 311 12.98 -16.11 18.25
CA ARG A 311 14.07 -16.16 19.24
C ARG A 311 15.33 -15.42 18.78
N LEU A 312 15.63 -15.47 17.49
CA LEU A 312 16.75 -14.72 16.88
C LEU A 312 16.46 -13.21 16.75
N ASN A 313 15.32 -12.73 17.26
CA ASN A 313 14.88 -11.33 17.18
C ASN A 313 14.88 -10.79 15.73
N LEU A 314 14.63 -11.68 14.77
CA LEU A 314 14.48 -11.33 13.35
C LEU A 314 13.07 -10.82 13.04
N ARG A 315 12.16 -10.86 14.03
CA ARG A 315 10.79 -10.35 14.01
C ARG A 315 10.06 -10.68 12.71
N PRO A 316 9.94 -11.98 12.36
CA PRO A 316 9.20 -12.38 11.18
C PRO A 316 7.75 -11.92 11.26
N VAL A 317 7.20 -11.49 10.12
CA VAL A 317 5.76 -11.22 9.98
C VAL A 317 5.22 -12.08 8.85
N PHE A 318 4.02 -12.61 9.01
CA PHE A 318 3.26 -13.15 7.90
C PHE A 318 2.45 -12.02 7.27
N VAL A 319 2.48 -11.95 5.94
CA VAL A 319 1.65 -11.04 5.16
C VAL A 319 0.81 -11.86 4.21
N GLY A 320 -0.50 -11.63 4.16
CA GLY A 320 -1.39 -12.38 3.29
C GLY A 320 -2.73 -11.70 3.06
N VAL A 321 -3.46 -12.18 2.05
CA VAL A 321 -4.80 -11.72 1.68
C VAL A 321 -5.80 -12.85 1.88
N GLU A 322 -7.00 -12.54 2.34
CA GLU A 322 -8.08 -13.52 2.43
C GLU A 322 -8.32 -14.22 1.09
N ARG A 323 -8.26 -15.55 1.09
CA ARG A 323 -8.49 -16.38 -0.10
C ARG A 323 -9.81 -16.03 -0.78
N ASP A 324 -10.86 -15.84 0.01
CA ASP A 324 -12.19 -15.55 -0.53
C ASP A 324 -12.29 -14.15 -1.13
N LEU A 325 -11.49 -13.18 -0.68
CA LEU A 325 -11.41 -11.88 -1.34
C LEU A 325 -10.71 -12.01 -2.69
N ILE A 326 -9.67 -12.83 -2.78
CA ILE A 326 -9.02 -13.16 -4.06
C ILE A 326 -10.03 -13.81 -4.99
N LEU A 327 -10.84 -14.76 -4.50
CA LEU A 327 -11.92 -15.38 -5.27
C LEU A 327 -12.92 -14.32 -5.76
N ALA A 328 -13.45 -13.47 -4.89
CA ALA A 328 -14.39 -12.41 -5.28
C ALA A 328 -13.79 -11.44 -6.32
N ALA A 329 -12.48 -11.15 -6.22
CA ALA A 329 -11.76 -10.36 -7.21
C ALA A 329 -11.60 -11.12 -8.55
N ILE A 330 -11.35 -12.44 -8.54
CA ILE A 330 -11.35 -13.27 -9.74
C ILE A 330 -12.73 -13.23 -10.41
N GLU A 331 -13.80 -13.47 -9.66
CA GLU A 331 -15.17 -13.50 -10.16
C GLU A 331 -15.73 -12.14 -10.61
N ALA A 332 -15.04 -11.06 -10.27
CA ALA A 332 -15.52 -9.69 -10.46
C ALA A 332 -16.90 -9.48 -9.83
N GLU A 333 -17.07 -9.91 -8.57
CA GLU A 333 -18.29 -9.74 -7.77
C GLU A 333 -18.16 -8.54 -6.82
N PRO A 334 -18.55 -7.32 -7.22
CA PRO A 334 -18.23 -6.10 -6.46
C PRO A 334 -18.98 -6.05 -5.13
N GLN A 335 -20.17 -6.65 -5.05
CA GLN A 335 -20.92 -6.72 -3.80
C GLN A 335 -20.29 -7.69 -2.81
N ALA A 336 -19.80 -8.85 -3.28
CA ALA A 336 -19.07 -9.78 -2.40
C ALA A 336 -17.79 -9.12 -1.87
N VAL A 337 -17.06 -8.37 -2.72
CA VAL A 337 -15.91 -7.55 -2.31
C VAL A 337 -16.32 -6.53 -1.25
N ARG A 338 -17.33 -5.69 -1.51
CA ARG A 338 -17.79 -4.67 -0.55
C ARG A 338 -18.22 -5.27 0.77
N SER A 339 -19.02 -6.33 0.76
CA SER A 339 -19.48 -6.99 1.98
C SER A 339 -18.33 -7.54 2.83
N ARG A 340 -17.27 -8.06 2.19
CA ARG A 340 -16.07 -8.51 2.92
C ARG A 340 -15.27 -7.37 3.50
N LEU A 341 -15.01 -6.34 2.70
CA LEU A 341 -14.23 -5.17 3.12
C LEU A 341 -14.98 -4.28 4.13
N ALA A 342 -16.31 -4.37 4.17
CA ALA A 342 -17.15 -3.63 5.12
C ALA A 342 -17.13 -4.23 6.52
N ASN A 343 -16.78 -5.50 6.70
CA ASN A 343 -16.76 -6.15 8.02
C ASN A 343 -15.53 -5.66 8.80
N PRO A 344 -15.71 -4.80 9.83
CA PRO A 344 -14.59 -4.30 10.59
C PRO A 344 -14.16 -5.40 11.55
N VAL A 345 -13.09 -6.12 11.21
CA VAL A 345 -12.42 -6.96 12.20
C VAL A 345 -11.72 -6.03 13.17
N ARG A 346 -12.00 -6.20 14.47
CA ARG A 346 -11.29 -5.44 15.50
C ARG A 346 -9.81 -5.83 15.44
N PRO A 347 -8.90 -4.91 15.07
CA PRO A 347 -7.49 -5.19 15.20
C PRO A 347 -7.20 -5.49 16.67
N ASP A 348 -6.41 -6.54 16.91
CA ASP A 348 -5.74 -6.71 18.19
C ASP A 348 -4.24 -6.38 18.02
N GLU A 349 -3.48 -6.42 19.10
CA GLU A 349 -2.04 -6.11 19.08
C GLU A 349 -1.23 -7.02 18.14
N PHE A 350 -1.80 -8.17 17.74
CA PHE A 350 -1.11 -9.26 17.04
C PHE A 350 -1.64 -9.53 15.64
N ILE A 351 -2.72 -8.87 15.22
CA ILE A 351 -3.34 -9.02 13.90
C ILE A 351 -3.73 -7.65 13.38
N ARG A 352 -3.02 -7.20 12.35
CA ARG A 352 -3.14 -5.84 11.82
C ARG A 352 -3.73 -5.88 10.40
N PRO A 353 -5.03 -5.56 10.21
CA PRO A 353 -5.68 -5.54 8.90
C PRO A 353 -5.29 -4.27 8.12
N ASP A 354 -5.16 -4.39 6.80
CA ASP A 354 -4.91 -3.26 5.89
C ASP A 354 -6.19 -2.62 5.31
N ARG A 355 -7.38 -3.11 5.72
CA ARG A 355 -8.70 -2.70 5.21
C ARG A 355 -8.92 -2.95 3.71
N ALA A 356 -8.06 -3.74 3.09
CA ALA A 356 -8.19 -4.27 1.72
C ALA A 356 -8.20 -5.81 1.73
N GLY A 357 -8.56 -6.42 2.87
CA GLY A 357 -8.58 -7.87 3.12
C GLY A 357 -7.19 -8.49 3.23
N GLY A 358 -6.15 -7.68 3.32
CA GLY A 358 -4.80 -8.06 3.67
C GLY A 358 -4.54 -7.94 5.17
N TRP A 359 -3.56 -8.72 5.62
CA TRP A 359 -3.24 -8.94 7.01
C TRP A 359 -1.73 -8.93 7.22
N ILE A 360 -1.29 -8.30 8.30
CA ILE A 360 0.07 -8.42 8.83
C ILE A 360 -0.03 -9.07 10.21
N VAL A 361 0.65 -10.21 10.37
CA VAL A 361 0.64 -11.01 11.60
C VAL A 361 2.08 -11.20 12.07
N PRO A 362 2.53 -10.52 13.14
CA PRO A 362 3.80 -10.82 13.78
C PRO A 362 3.85 -12.28 14.24
N LEU A 363 4.90 -13.00 13.86
CA LEU A 363 5.06 -14.42 14.21
C LEU A 363 5.96 -14.57 15.44
N GLY A 364 5.59 -15.49 16.35
CA GLY A 364 6.33 -15.74 17.59
C GLY A 364 5.55 -16.54 18.62
N SER A 365 5.92 -16.44 19.89
CA SER A 365 5.38 -17.27 20.98
C SER A 365 3.85 -17.17 21.16
N GLU A 366 3.21 -16.09 20.70
CA GLU A 366 1.78 -15.83 20.95
C GLU A 366 0.87 -16.13 19.75
N ARG A 367 1.37 -15.99 18.52
CA ARG A 367 0.65 -16.26 17.26
C ARG A 367 1.51 -17.09 16.32
N ARG A 368 0.88 -18.09 15.72
CA ARG A 368 1.49 -19.02 14.76
C ARG A 368 0.62 -19.11 13.53
N ILE A 369 1.28 -19.38 12.41
CA ILE A 369 0.63 -19.73 11.15
C ILE A 369 0.73 -21.23 10.96
N SER A 370 -0.41 -21.89 10.76
CA SER A 370 -0.49 -23.29 10.35
C SER A 370 -0.95 -23.39 8.90
N GLY A 371 -0.50 -24.43 8.20
CA GLY A 371 -1.03 -24.77 6.88
C GLY A 371 -2.33 -25.55 7.01
N SER A 372 -3.35 -25.19 6.24
CA SER A 372 -4.41 -26.12 5.87
C SER A 372 -4.00 -26.79 4.55
N THR A 373 -4.06 -28.13 4.52
CA THR A 373 -3.89 -28.94 3.31
C THR A 373 -5.11 -28.85 2.42
#